data_AF-A0A060ZG68-F1
#
_entry.id   AF-A0A060ZG68-F1
#
_cell.length_a   1.000
_cell.length_b   1.000
_cell.length_c   1.000
_cell.angle_alpha   90.00
_cell.angle_beta   90.00
_cell.angle_gamma   90.00
#
_symmetry.space_group_name_H-M   'P 1'
#
loop_
_entity.id
_entity.type
_entity.pdbx_description
1 polymer ?
#
loop_
_entity_poly.entity_id
_entity_poly.type
_entity_poly.pdbx_seq_one_letter_code
_entity_poly.pdbx_strand_id
1 'polypeptide(L)'
;MFLPVIPSDFSVEKWCQDYHLNHRALQTADAIRSELTDILKRIELPISETSFGTKTNTLNIKRALLAGFFMQIARDVDGSGNYFTLTNRHMAQVHPASSY
;
A
#
# COMPACT_ATOMS: atom_id res chain seq x y z
N MET A 1 2.45 2.85 -10.04
CA MET A 1 3.77 2.72 -10.67
C MET A 1 4.68 2.22 -9.55
N PHE A 2 4.97 0.92 -9.51
CA PHE A 2 5.74 0.30 -8.42
C PHE A 2 7.24 0.29 -8.70
N LEU A 3 7.62 0.48 -9.97
CA LEU A 3 8.99 0.73 -10.38
C LEU A 3 9.13 2.23 -10.71
N PRO A 4 10.15 2.93 -10.20
CA PRO A 4 10.34 4.35 -10.53
C PRO A 4 10.63 4.53 -12.02
N VAL A 5 10.39 5.75 -12.53
CA VAL A 5 10.92 6.15 -13.84
C VAL A 5 12.42 6.36 -13.67
N ILE A 6 13.19 5.33 -14.02
CA ILE A 6 14.65 5.35 -13.94
C ILE A 6 15.22 5.95 -15.23
N PRO A 7 16.20 6.88 -15.19
CA PRO A 7 16.90 7.35 -16.38
C PRO A 7 17.49 6.19 -17.18
N SER A 8 17.57 6.33 -18.51
CA SER A 8 18.02 5.29 -19.46
C SER A 8 19.35 4.62 -19.09
N ASP A 9 20.17 5.29 -18.28
CA ASP A 9 21.54 4.89 -17.97
C ASP A 9 21.65 4.05 -16.68
N PHE A 10 20.54 3.79 -15.98
CA PHE A 10 20.51 3.02 -14.73
C PHE A 10 19.68 1.73 -14.87
N SER A 11 20.20 0.60 -14.36
CA SER A 11 19.42 -0.65 -14.28
C SER A 11 18.49 -0.65 -13.06
N VAL A 12 17.27 -1.14 -13.26
CA VAL A 12 16.25 -1.29 -12.22
C VAL A 12 16.73 -2.25 -11.13
N GLU A 13 17.48 -3.28 -11.50
CA GLU A 13 18.08 -4.25 -10.60
C GLU A 13 19.07 -3.58 -9.64
N LYS A 14 19.95 -2.70 -10.17
CA LYS A 14 20.93 -1.97 -9.36
C LYS A 14 20.22 -1.02 -8.41
N TRP A 15 19.21 -0.29 -8.88
CA TRP A 15 18.41 0.56 -8.01
C TRP A 15 17.72 -0.24 -6.90
N CYS A 16 17.12 -1.39 -7.21
CA CYS A 16 16.54 -2.25 -6.19
C CYS A 16 17.59 -2.71 -5.17
N GLN A 17 18.80 -3.06 -5.61
CA GLN A 17 19.89 -3.44 -4.73
C GLN A 17 20.34 -2.28 -3.81
N ASP A 18 20.55 -1.10 -4.38
CA ASP A 18 21.02 0.10 -3.66
C ASP A 18 20.00 0.56 -2.60
N TYR A 19 18.71 0.32 -2.82
CA TYR A 19 17.62 0.67 -1.89
C TYR A 19 17.07 -0.51 -1.09
N HIS A 20 17.72 -1.67 -1.12
CA HIS A 20 17.32 -2.89 -0.40
C HIS A 20 15.89 -3.37 -0.72
N LEU A 21 15.46 -3.22 -1.97
CA LEU A 21 14.16 -3.63 -2.49
C LEU A 21 14.25 -4.96 -3.22
N ASN A 22 13.17 -5.75 -3.13
CA ASN A 22 13.05 -7.00 -3.86
C ASN A 22 12.57 -6.74 -5.29
N HIS A 23 13.48 -6.81 -6.27
CA HIS A 23 13.17 -6.57 -7.67
C HIS A 23 12.04 -7.46 -8.20
N ARG A 24 12.05 -8.76 -7.89
CA ARG A 24 11.01 -9.70 -8.35
C ARG A 24 9.64 -9.35 -7.78
N ALA A 25 9.57 -8.98 -6.50
CA ALA A 25 8.32 -8.57 -5.87
C ALA A 25 7.74 -7.31 -6.52
N LEU A 26 8.59 -6.34 -6.89
CA LEU A 26 8.15 -5.14 -7.60
C LEU A 26 7.66 -5.45 -9.03
N GLN A 27 8.32 -6.36 -9.74
CA GLN A 27 7.84 -6.85 -11.04
C GLN A 27 6.47 -7.52 -10.93
N THR A 28 6.29 -8.39 -9.92
CA THR A 28 5.00 -9.02 -9.65
C THR A 28 3.92 -7.98 -9.33
N ALA A 29 4.23 -6.97 -8.51
CA ALA A 29 3.29 -5.89 -8.18
C ALA A 29 2.88 -5.09 -9.43
N ASP A 30 3.79 -4.84 -10.37
CA ASP A 30 3.47 -4.14 -11.61
C ASP A 30 2.61 -4.97 -12.58
N ALA A 31 2.87 -6.28 -12.67
CA ALA A 31 2.04 -7.21 -13.43
C ALA A 31 0.60 -7.26 -12.89
N ILE A 32 0.44 -7.45 -11.56
CA ILE A 32 -0.88 -7.47 -10.90
C ILE A 32 -1.61 -6.13 -11.11
N ARG A 33 -0.90 -5.00 -11.00
CA ARG A 33 -1.48 -3.68 -11.25
C ARG A 33 -2.02 -3.55 -12.67
N SER A 34 -1.28 -4.05 -13.65
CA SER A 34 -1.69 -4.00 -15.06
C SER A 34 -2.95 -4.84 -15.29
N GLU A 35 -3.00 -6.05 -14.75
CA GLU A 35 -4.17 -6.92 -14.81
C GLU A 35 -5.41 -6.26 -14.15
N LEU A 36 -5.27 -5.74 -12.93
CA LEU A 36 -6.35 -5.04 -12.24
C LEU A 36 -6.83 -3.82 -13.04
N THR A 37 -5.91 -3.06 -13.66
CA THR A 37 -6.24 -1.91 -14.49
C THR A 37 -7.09 -2.31 -15.69
N ASP A 38 -6.76 -3.43 -16.34
CA ASP A 38 -7.53 -3.94 -17.48
C ASP A 38 -8.91 -4.46 -17.07
N ILE A 39 -9.01 -5.09 -15.90
CA ILE A 39 -10.31 -5.47 -15.31
C ILE A 39 -11.17 -4.22 -15.06
N LEU A 40 -10.60 -3.18 -14.44
CA LEU A 40 -11.30 -1.91 -14.15
C LEU A 40 -11.83 -1.26 -15.43
N LYS A 41 -11.01 -1.21 -16.49
CA LYS A 41 -11.44 -0.71 -17.82
C LYS A 41 -12.57 -1.54 -18.40
N ARG A 42 -12.48 -2.88 -18.32
CA ARG A 42 -13.48 -3.80 -18.86
C ARG A 42 -14.84 -3.66 -18.19
N ILE A 43 -14.87 -3.35 -16.90
CA ILE A 43 -16.11 -3.11 -16.14
C ILE A 43 -16.53 -1.63 -16.15
N GLU A 44 -15.85 -0.79 -16.95
CA GLU A 44 -16.10 0.64 -17.08
C GLU A 44 -16.01 1.43 -15.76
N LEU A 45 -15.19 0.96 -14.81
CA LEU A 45 -14.96 1.68 -13.56
C LEU A 45 -13.94 2.81 -13.81
N PRO A 46 -14.25 4.06 -13.44
CA PRO A 46 -13.35 5.19 -13.67
C PRO A 46 -12.06 5.04 -12.85
N ILE A 47 -10.92 5.20 -13.54
CA ILE A 47 -9.60 5.22 -12.92
C ILE A 47 -9.24 6.67 -12.62
N SER A 48 -9.05 6.98 -11.34
CA SER A 48 -8.63 8.32 -10.91
C SER A 48 -7.20 8.61 -11.36
N GLU A 49 -6.92 9.86 -11.71
CA GLU A 49 -5.57 10.31 -12.00
C GLU A 49 -4.66 10.24 -10.77
N THR A 50 -3.36 10.12 -11.02
CA THR A 50 -2.36 10.08 -9.96
C THR A 50 -2.27 11.43 -9.25
N SER A 51 -2.62 11.46 -7.96
CA SER A 51 -2.61 12.67 -7.11
C SER A 51 -1.74 12.47 -5.85
N PHE A 52 -0.57 11.85 -6.03
CA PHE A 52 0.38 11.56 -4.95
C PHE A 52 0.75 12.83 -4.16
N GLY A 53 0.92 12.69 -2.84
CA GLY A 53 1.31 13.78 -1.95
C GLY A 53 0.20 14.76 -1.56
N THR A 54 -1.00 14.71 -2.17
CA THR A 54 -2.11 15.59 -1.77
C THR A 54 -2.84 15.06 -0.53
N LYS A 55 -3.29 15.97 0.35
CA LYS A 55 -4.08 15.61 1.55
C LYS A 55 -5.37 14.86 1.18
N THR A 56 -6.02 15.25 0.09
CA THR A 56 -7.22 14.61 -0.43
C THR A 56 -6.96 13.17 -0.86
N ASN A 57 -5.86 12.92 -1.58
CA ASN A 57 -5.48 11.56 -1.96
C ASN A 57 -5.19 10.69 -0.74
N THR A 58 -4.43 11.19 0.25
CA THR A 58 -4.19 10.47 1.50
C THR A 58 -5.49 10.12 2.23
N LEU A 59 -6.45 11.05 2.30
CA LEU A 59 -7.76 10.79 2.91
C LEU A 59 -8.56 9.74 2.14
N ASN A 60 -8.57 9.82 0.80
CA ASN A 60 -9.30 8.88 -0.05
C ASN A 60 -8.71 7.46 0.05
N ILE A 61 -7.37 7.32 0.10
CA ILE A 61 -6.70 6.04 0.34
C ILE A 61 -7.11 5.46 1.71
N LYS A 62 -7.08 6.28 2.78
CA LYS A 62 -7.53 5.84 4.12
C LYS A 62 -8.98 5.36 4.10
N ARG A 63 -9.88 6.08 3.43
CA ARG A 63 -11.30 5.70 3.29
C ARG A 63 -11.48 4.40 2.50
N ALA A 64 -10.76 4.23 1.38
CA ALA A 64 -10.83 3.02 0.57
C ALA A 64 -10.34 1.80 1.35
N LEU A 65 -9.23 1.92 2.09
CA LEU A 65 -8.73 0.85 2.97
C LEU A 65 -9.75 0.52 4.05
N LEU A 66 -10.35 1.52 4.70
CA LEU A 66 -11.39 1.28 5.71
C LEU A 66 -12.63 0.60 5.12
N ALA A 67 -13.05 0.93 3.90
CA ALA A 67 -14.19 0.29 3.28
C ALA A 67 -14.00 -1.22 3.08
N GLY A 68 -12.78 -1.68 2.76
CA GLY A 68 -12.46 -3.10 2.58
C GLY A 68 -12.00 -3.82 3.85
N PHE A 69 -11.30 -3.12 4.75
CA PHE A 69 -10.63 -3.69 5.93
C PHE A 69 -11.27 -3.25 7.25
N PHE A 70 -12.54 -2.84 7.27
CA PHE A 70 -13.20 -2.36 8.49
C PHE A 70 -13.25 -3.41 9.63
N MET A 71 -13.09 -4.69 9.30
CA MET A 71 -13.03 -5.79 10.28
C MET A 71 -11.62 -6.06 10.80
N GLN A 72 -10.57 -5.50 10.19
CA GLN A 72 -9.18 -5.63 10.61
C GLN A 72 -8.69 -4.35 11.28
N ILE A 73 -9.52 -3.78 12.15
CA ILE A 73 -9.21 -2.55 12.89
C ILE A 73 -8.74 -2.91 14.31
N ALA A 74 -7.70 -2.22 14.75
CA ALA A 74 -7.24 -2.23 16.12
C ALA A 74 -7.15 -0.81 16.69
N ARG A 75 -7.39 -0.66 18.00
CA ARG A 75 -7.36 0.59 18.73
C ARG A 75 -6.29 0.52 19.82
N ASP A 76 -5.45 1.54 19.90
CA ASP A 76 -4.58 1.74 21.05
C ASP A 76 -5.41 2.07 22.30
N VAL A 77 -5.22 1.30 23.37
CA VAL A 77 -6.04 1.40 24.58
C VAL A 77 -5.37 2.21 25.68
N ASP A 78 -4.04 2.23 25.73
CA ASP A 78 -3.28 2.78 26.85
C ASP A 78 -2.17 3.74 26.44
N GLY A 79 -1.94 3.94 25.13
CA GLY A 79 -0.88 4.81 24.62
C GLY A 79 0.51 4.18 24.72
N SER A 80 0.61 2.92 25.16
CA SER A 80 1.87 2.18 25.33
C SER A 80 2.18 1.24 24.16
N GLY A 81 1.37 1.30 23.10
CA GLY A 81 1.52 0.45 21.92
C GLY A 81 0.78 -0.88 22.02
N ASN A 82 -0.14 -1.03 22.98
CA ASN A 82 -1.02 -2.18 23.10
C ASN A 82 -2.34 -1.90 22.37
N TYR A 83 -2.53 -2.58 21.24
CA TYR A 83 -3.71 -2.43 20.41
C TYR A 83 -4.71 -3.55 20.66
N PHE A 84 -5.97 -3.20 20.86
CA PHE A 84 -7.08 -4.16 20.87
C PHE A 84 -7.75 -4.21 19.51
N THR A 85 -7.84 -5.40 18.93
CA THR A 85 -8.65 -5.63 17.74
C THR A 85 -10.14 -5.47 18.08
N LEU A 86 -10.88 -4.72 17.26
CA LEU A 86 -12.27 -4.40 17.58
C LEU A 86 -13.22 -5.59 17.42
N THR A 87 -12.90 -6.53 16.53
CA THR A 87 -13.78 -7.66 16.19
C THR A 87 -13.72 -8.79 17.22
N ASN A 88 -12.52 -9.21 17.62
CA ASN A 88 -12.33 -10.36 18.52
C ASN A 88 -11.68 -9.98 19.86
N ARG A 89 -11.45 -8.69 20.12
CA ARG A 89 -10.88 -8.16 21.38
C ARG A 89 -9.55 -8.82 21.75
N HIS A 90 -8.79 -9.23 20.75
CA HIS A 90 -7.46 -9.78 20.92
C HIS A 90 -6.45 -8.63 21.08
N MET A 91 -5.54 -8.79 22.03
CA MET A 91 -4.44 -7.85 22.22
C MET A 91 -3.36 -8.14 21.17
N ALA A 92 -2.90 -7.11 20.49
CA ALA A 92 -1.85 -7.16 19.49
C ALA A 92 -0.90 -5.98 19.66
N GLN A 93 0.32 -6.16 19.19
CA GLN A 93 1.31 -5.10 19.11
C GLN A 93 1.67 -4.85 17.65
N VAL A 94 2.03 -3.60 17.35
CA VAL A 94 2.55 -3.24 16.04
C VAL A 94 3.95 -3.86 15.90
N HIS A 95 4.21 -4.47 14.75
CA HIS A 95 5.51 -5.09 14.50
C HIS A 95 6.62 -4.03 14.50
N PRO A 96 7.81 -4.28 15.10
CA PRO A 96 8.87 -3.27 15.23
C PRO A 96 9.40 -2.69 13.91
N ALA A 97 9.21 -3.41 12.79
CA ALA A 97 9.59 -2.95 11.46
C ALA A 97 8.59 -1.97 10.82
N SER A 98 7.45 -1.70 11.46
CA SER A 98 6.44 -0.76 10.96
C SER A 98 6.74 0.67 11.38
N SER A 99 6.35 1.63 10.54
CA SER A 99 6.39 3.08 10.83
C SER A 99 4.99 3.67 10.70
N TYR A 100 4.72 4.76 11.44
CA TYR A 100 3.42 5.45 11.50
C TYR A 100 3.58 6.94 11.22
#